data_AF-A0AAQ3RRQ1-F1
#
_entry.id   AF-A0AAQ3RRQ1-F1
#
_cell.length_a   1.000
_cell.length_b   1.000
_cell.length_c   1.000
_cell.angle_alpha   90.00
_cell.angle_beta   90.00
_cell.angle_gamma   90.00
#
_symmetry.space_group_name_H-M   'P 1'
#
loop_
_entity.id
_entity.type
_entity.pdbx_description
1 polymer ?
#
loop_
_entity_poly.entity_id
_entity_poly.type
_entity_poly.pdbx_seq_one_letter_code
_entity_poly.pdbx_strand_id
1 'polypeptide(L)'
;MNVHFKVDGYAITVHPSSYQETLFNTFNALFSCAKFLSLAQQFHAHIIINGLYREVFYGSNITNAYVQSGSLPLATEAFDQITAKNLHSWNTIIAGYSKCCFYVYVLKLFRDLRSDGNAVDSFNLVFAIKARQRLMFLHNERLLHCLAIKSGLEGDLSIVPALLDMYAELGSLNDAHKLFDDILT
;
A
#
# COMPACT_ATOMS: atom_id res chain seq x y z
N MET A 1 -23.49 -18.81 -18.75
CA MET A 1 -23.71 -20.24 -19.07
C MET A 1 -23.27 -21.01 -17.83
N ASN A 2 -24.20 -21.65 -17.11
CA ASN A 2 -23.88 -22.34 -15.85
C ASN A 2 -23.13 -23.64 -16.14
N VAL A 3 -22.09 -23.94 -15.36
CA VAL A 3 -21.36 -25.21 -15.47
C VAL A 3 -21.95 -26.17 -14.44
N HIS A 4 -22.49 -27.29 -14.92
CA HIS A 4 -23.11 -28.31 -14.08
C HIS A 4 -22.16 -29.49 -13.90
N PHE A 5 -21.84 -29.83 -12.65
CA PHE A 5 -21.13 -31.05 -12.32
C PHE A 5 -22.08 -32.00 -11.58
N LYS A 6 -21.98 -33.30 -11.89
CA LYS A 6 -22.64 -34.36 -11.11
C LYS A 6 -21.56 -35.13 -10.35
N VAL A 7 -21.67 -35.13 -9.03
CA VAL A 7 -20.92 -36.03 -8.13
C VAL A 7 -21.96 -36.70 -7.23
N ASP A 8 -21.95 -38.03 -7.17
CA ASP A 8 -22.84 -38.86 -6.33
C ASP A 8 -24.34 -38.60 -6.46
N GLY A 9 -24.82 -38.32 -7.69
CA GLY A 9 -26.25 -38.18 -7.98
C GLY A 9 -26.89 -36.84 -7.59
N TYR A 10 -26.16 -35.95 -6.90
CA TYR A 10 -26.60 -34.59 -6.63
C TYR A 10 -26.08 -33.62 -7.70
N ALA A 11 -26.97 -32.76 -8.23
CA ALA A 11 -26.61 -31.72 -9.17
C ALA A 11 -26.11 -30.49 -8.39
N ILE A 12 -24.79 -30.27 -8.40
CA ILE A 12 -24.21 -29.06 -7.82
C ILE A 12 -24.21 -27.98 -8.91
N THR A 13 -24.93 -26.90 -8.65
CA THR A 13 -24.93 -25.70 -9.48
C THR A 13 -23.92 -24.71 -8.92
N VAL A 14 -22.77 -24.59 -9.59
CA VAL A 14 -21.79 -23.56 -9.26
C VAL A 14 -22.13 -22.32 -10.09
N HIS A 15 -22.56 -21.24 -9.43
CA HIS A 15 -22.77 -19.97 -10.09
C HIS A 15 -21.41 -19.41 -10.56
N PRO A 16 -21.32 -18.81 -11.77
CA PRO A 16 -20.05 -18.26 -12.28
C PRO A 16 -19.38 -17.26 -11.33
N SER A 17 -20.18 -16.51 -10.56
CA SER A 17 -19.70 -15.59 -9.52
C SER A 17 -18.97 -16.32 -8.39
N SER A 18 -19.50 -17.44 -7.90
CA SER A 18 -18.87 -18.18 -6.80
C SER A 18 -17.59 -18.89 -7.22
N TYR A 19 -17.48 -19.30 -8.49
CA TYR A 19 -16.24 -19.88 -9.02
C TYR A 19 -15.13 -18.82 -9.16
N GLN A 20 -15.45 -17.63 -9.70
CA GLN A 20 -14.49 -16.53 -9.79
C GLN A 20 -14.07 -16.01 -8.41
N GLU A 21 -15.00 -15.95 -7.47
CA GLU A 21 -14.73 -15.57 -6.08
C GLU A 21 -13.87 -16.60 -5.34
N THR A 22 -14.10 -17.90 -5.59
CA THR A 22 -13.26 -18.98 -5.05
C THR A 22 -11.84 -18.92 -5.62
N LEU A 23 -11.70 -18.70 -6.93
CA LEU A 23 -10.40 -18.50 -7.58
C LEU A 23 -9.69 -17.27 -7.02
N PHE A 24 -10.39 -16.14 -6.89
CA PHE A 24 -9.88 -14.90 -6.31
C PHE A 24 -9.36 -15.10 -4.87
N ASN A 25 -10.15 -15.78 -4.02
CA ASN A 25 -9.76 -16.07 -2.64
C ASN A 25 -8.58 -17.05 -2.57
N THR A 26 -8.53 -18.04 -3.46
CA THR A 26 -7.42 -18.98 -3.56
C THR A 26 -6.13 -18.28 -3.97
N PHE A 27 -6.19 -17.37 -4.95
CA PHE A 27 -5.03 -16.56 -5.36
C PHE A 27 -4.54 -15.66 -4.22
N ASN A 28 -5.43 -14.94 -3.53
CA ASN A 28 -5.04 -14.11 -2.38
C ASN A 28 -4.37 -14.92 -1.27
N ALA A 29 -4.90 -16.11 -0.95
CA ALA A 29 -4.30 -17.01 0.03
C ALA A 29 -2.89 -17.46 -0.41
N LEU A 30 -2.72 -17.81 -1.70
CA LEU A 30 -1.41 -18.20 -2.25
C LEU A 30 -0.38 -17.05 -2.18
N PHE A 31 -0.78 -15.81 -2.51
CA PHE A 31 0.10 -14.64 -2.39
C PHE A 31 0.45 -14.31 -0.94
N SER A 32 -0.49 -14.49 0.00
CA SER A 32 -0.22 -14.30 1.43
C SER A 32 0.85 -15.27 1.98
N CYS A 33 1.01 -16.42 1.33
CA CYS A 33 2.02 -17.43 1.65
C CYS A 33 3.36 -17.25 0.91
N ALA A 34 3.44 -16.34 -0.06
CA ALA A 34 4.62 -16.14 -0.90
C ALA A 34 5.72 -15.34 -0.18
N LYS A 35 6.25 -15.89 0.92
CA LYS A 35 7.44 -15.37 1.61
C LYS A 35 8.75 -15.76 0.93
N PHE A 36 8.70 -16.75 0.03
CA PHE A 36 9.88 -17.23 -0.71
C PHE A 36 9.95 -16.57 -2.09
N LEU A 37 11.12 -16.00 -2.39
CA LEU A 37 11.38 -15.30 -3.66
C LEU A 37 11.12 -16.20 -4.89
N SER A 38 11.52 -17.47 -4.82
CA SER A 38 11.33 -18.43 -5.91
C SER A 38 9.85 -18.66 -6.24
N LEU A 39 8.99 -18.70 -5.22
CA LEU A 39 7.55 -18.88 -5.41
C LEU A 39 6.91 -17.61 -5.99
N ALA A 40 7.32 -16.42 -5.52
CA ALA A 40 6.88 -15.16 -6.12
C ALA A 40 7.26 -15.09 -7.62
N GLN A 41 8.49 -15.48 -7.98
CA GLN A 41 8.91 -15.53 -9.40
C GLN A 41 8.07 -16.49 -10.25
N GLN A 42 7.71 -17.66 -9.73
CA GLN A 42 6.84 -18.61 -10.45
C GLN A 42 5.44 -18.03 -10.69
N PHE A 43 4.84 -17.41 -9.67
CA PHE A 43 3.54 -16.74 -9.84
C PHE A 43 3.64 -15.57 -10.80
N HIS A 44 4.71 -14.76 -10.74
CA HIS A 44 4.89 -13.64 -11.64
C HIS A 44 5.01 -14.10 -13.09
N ALA A 45 5.79 -15.16 -13.35
CA ALA A 45 5.89 -15.76 -14.68
C ALA A 45 4.51 -16.22 -15.19
N HIS A 46 3.70 -16.87 -14.34
CA HIS A 46 2.35 -17.28 -14.71
C HIS A 46 1.44 -16.07 -14.99
N ILE A 47 1.49 -15.02 -14.18
CA ILE A 47 0.75 -13.77 -14.40
C ILE A 47 1.16 -13.13 -15.75
N ILE A 48 2.46 -13.09 -16.06
CA ILE A 48 2.97 -12.50 -17.31
C ILE A 48 2.49 -13.29 -18.53
N ILE A 49 2.63 -14.62 -18.51
CA ILE A 49 2.24 -15.49 -19.64
C ILE A 49 0.75 -15.38 -19.94
N ASN A 50 -0.10 -15.19 -18.92
CA ASN A 50 -1.54 -15.02 -19.09
C ASN A 50 -1.95 -13.56 -19.39
N GLY A 51 -1.00 -12.62 -19.49
CA GLY A 51 -1.30 -11.20 -19.78
C GLY A 51 -1.94 -10.43 -18.62
N LEU A 52 -1.96 -11.00 -17.41
CA LEU A 52 -2.66 -10.46 -16.24
C LEU A 52 -1.86 -9.40 -15.48
N TYR A 53 -0.58 -9.22 -15.80
CA TYR A 53 0.38 -8.36 -15.07
C TYR A 53 -0.01 -6.87 -15.03
N ARG A 54 -0.86 -6.42 -15.95
CA ARG A 54 -1.35 -5.03 -16.01
C ARG A 54 -2.53 -4.76 -15.09
N GLU A 55 -3.25 -5.81 -14.68
CA GLU A 55 -4.42 -5.71 -13.83
C GLU A 55 -4.01 -5.40 -12.39
N VAL A 56 -4.70 -4.43 -11.77
CA VAL A 56 -4.36 -3.95 -10.43
C VAL A 56 -4.40 -5.06 -9.38
N PHE A 57 -5.29 -6.04 -9.53
CA PHE A 57 -5.40 -7.16 -8.60
C PHE A 57 -4.15 -8.04 -8.60
N TYR A 58 -3.76 -8.56 -9.77
CA TYR A 58 -2.60 -9.44 -9.89
C TYR A 58 -1.30 -8.68 -9.64
N GLY A 59 -1.17 -7.47 -10.19
CA GLY A 59 -0.02 -6.60 -9.99
C GLY A 59 0.21 -6.26 -8.51
N SER A 60 -0.83 -5.83 -7.77
CA SER A 60 -0.69 -5.51 -6.34
C SER A 60 -0.29 -6.72 -5.51
N ASN A 61 -0.88 -7.88 -5.81
CA ASN A 61 -0.58 -9.13 -5.11
C ASN A 61 0.86 -9.58 -5.35
N ILE A 62 1.35 -9.53 -6.59
CA ILE A 62 2.73 -9.91 -6.87
C ILE A 62 3.73 -8.88 -6.33
N THR A 63 3.40 -7.58 -6.36
CA THR A 63 4.17 -6.54 -5.67
C THR A 63 4.30 -6.84 -4.18
N ASN A 64 3.18 -7.18 -3.51
CA ASN A 64 3.21 -7.55 -2.10
C ASN A 64 4.05 -8.80 -1.87
N ALA A 65 3.91 -9.85 -2.69
CA ALA A 65 4.72 -11.07 -2.56
C ALA A 65 6.23 -10.77 -2.65
N TYR A 66 6.65 -9.91 -3.59
CA TYR A 66 8.05 -9.50 -3.68
C TYR A 66 8.51 -8.69 -2.46
N VAL A 67 7.68 -7.77 -1.96
CA VAL A 67 7.94 -7.05 -0.70
C VAL A 67 8.14 -8.03 0.47
N GLN A 68 7.26 -9.02 0.62
CA GLN A 68 7.36 -10.03 1.70
C GLN A 68 8.58 -10.94 1.55
N SER A 69 9.01 -11.21 0.31
CA SER A 69 10.23 -11.98 0.01
C SER A 69 11.53 -11.15 0.08
N GLY A 70 11.44 -9.85 0.33
CA GLY A 70 12.59 -8.95 0.47
C GLY A 70 13.20 -8.44 -0.84
N SER A 71 12.55 -8.65 -1.99
CA SER A 71 13.03 -8.16 -3.29
C SER A 71 12.30 -6.89 -3.72
N LEU A 72 12.70 -5.74 -3.17
CA LEU A 72 12.15 -4.44 -3.58
C LEU A 72 12.33 -4.12 -5.07
N PRO A 73 13.44 -4.46 -5.75
CA PRO A 73 13.57 -4.22 -7.18
C PRO A 73 12.47 -4.90 -8.01
N LEU A 74 12.19 -6.18 -7.73
CA LEU A 74 11.13 -6.92 -8.42
C LEU A 74 9.72 -6.45 -8.01
N ALA A 75 9.56 -6.02 -6.75
CA ALA A 75 8.31 -5.42 -6.30
C ALA A 75 7.99 -4.14 -7.09
N THR A 76 9.00 -3.28 -7.28
CA THR A 76 8.89 -2.04 -8.07
C THR A 76 8.63 -2.33 -9.54
N GLU A 77 9.34 -3.30 -10.14
CA GLU A 77 9.10 -3.70 -11.52
C GLU A 77 7.64 -4.14 -11.74
N ALA A 78 7.13 -5.02 -10.88
CA ALA A 78 5.76 -5.49 -11.00
C ALA A 78 4.73 -4.38 -10.72
N PHE A 79 5.02 -3.48 -9.78
CA PHE A 79 4.19 -2.32 -9.48
C PHE A 79 4.12 -1.37 -10.68
N ASP A 80 5.25 -1.08 -11.32
CA ASP A 80 5.34 -0.16 -12.44
C ASP A 80 4.51 -0.63 -13.64
N GLN A 81 4.37 -1.95 -13.82
CA GLN A 81 3.57 -2.55 -14.88
C GLN A 81 2.04 -2.39 -14.72
N ILE A 82 1.55 -2.06 -13.53
CA ILE A 82 0.11 -1.85 -13.27
C ILE A 82 -0.38 -0.62 -14.06
N THR A 83 -1.41 -0.80 -14.89
CA THR A 83 -1.91 0.28 -15.77
C THR A 83 -2.73 1.33 -15.01
N ALA A 84 -3.61 0.89 -14.10
CA ALA A 84 -4.42 1.77 -13.26
C ALA A 84 -4.13 1.45 -11.79
N LYS A 85 -3.11 2.11 -11.24
CA LYS A 85 -2.71 1.95 -9.84
C LYS A 85 -3.79 2.53 -8.94
N ASN A 86 -4.15 1.78 -7.91
CA ASN A 86 -5.06 2.25 -6.86
C ASN A 86 -4.31 2.49 -5.55
N LEU A 87 -5.00 3.10 -4.59
CA LEU A 87 -4.45 3.40 -3.26
C LEU A 87 -3.82 2.18 -2.58
N HIS A 88 -4.42 0.99 -2.70
CA HIS A 88 -3.87 -0.23 -2.12
C HIS A 88 -2.52 -0.63 -2.72
N SER A 89 -2.37 -0.56 -4.05
CA SER A 89 -1.12 -0.86 -4.75
C SER A 89 0.01 0.08 -4.33
N TRP A 90 -0.30 1.38 -4.21
CA TRP A 90 0.63 2.40 -3.72
C TRP A 90 1.04 2.18 -2.27
N ASN A 91 0.06 1.94 -1.39
CA ASN A 91 0.29 1.69 0.03
C ASN A 91 1.17 0.45 0.25
N THR A 92 1.00 -0.58 -0.60
CA THR A 92 1.82 -1.79 -0.57
C THR A 92 3.30 -1.49 -0.83
N ILE A 93 3.60 -0.79 -1.93
CA ILE A 93 5.00 -0.50 -2.29
C ILE A 93 5.63 0.50 -1.31
N ILE A 94 4.89 1.51 -0.86
CA ILE A 94 5.32 2.49 0.16
C ILE A 94 5.68 1.76 1.47
N ALA A 95 4.81 0.86 1.94
CA ALA A 95 5.06 0.09 3.16
C ALA A 95 6.31 -0.80 3.01
N GLY A 96 6.53 -1.39 1.83
CA GLY A 96 7.71 -2.19 1.53
C GLY A 96 9.01 -1.39 1.70
N TYR A 97 9.11 -0.24 1.04
CA TYR A 97 10.28 0.63 1.17
C TYR A 97 10.45 1.18 2.59
N SER A 98 9.35 1.50 3.28
CA SER A 98 9.40 1.99 4.66
C SER A 98 9.92 0.93 5.63
N LYS A 99 9.53 -0.35 5.48
CA LYS A 99 10.02 -1.46 6.32
C LYS A 99 11.51 -1.69 6.18
N CYS A 100 12.06 -1.42 5.00
CA CYS A 100 13.49 -1.53 4.71
C CYS A 100 14.26 -0.22 4.94
N CYS A 101 13.64 0.77 5.61
CA CYS A 101 14.26 2.06 5.96
C CYS A 101 14.76 2.89 4.77
N PHE A 102 14.21 2.68 3.56
CA PHE A 102 14.53 3.44 2.36
C PHE A 102 13.68 4.72 2.26
N TYR A 103 13.86 5.63 3.21
CA TYR A 103 12.98 6.79 3.42
C TYR A 103 12.91 7.76 2.23
N VAL A 104 14.00 7.92 1.47
CA VAL A 104 14.01 8.76 0.26
C VAL A 104 13.02 8.22 -0.79
N TYR A 105 12.98 6.89 -0.94
CA TYR A 105 12.05 6.24 -1.86
C TYR A 105 10.61 6.30 -1.36
N VAL A 106 10.38 6.20 -0.04
CA VAL A 106 9.06 6.43 0.56
C VAL A 106 8.52 7.80 0.18
N LEU A 107 9.31 8.86 0.35
CA LEU A 107 8.89 10.22 -0.01
C LEU A 107 8.69 10.40 -1.52
N LYS A 108 9.53 9.77 -2.34
CA LYS A 108 9.35 9.75 -3.80
C LYS A 108 8.03 9.09 -4.19
N LEU A 109 7.77 7.88 -3.71
CA LEU A 109 6.53 7.14 -3.99
C LEU A 109 5.29 7.87 -3.48
N PHE A 110 5.37 8.50 -2.29
CA PHE A 110 4.27 9.31 -1.76
C PHE A 110 3.96 10.52 -2.66
N ARG A 111 4.99 11.20 -3.17
CA ARG A 111 4.82 12.29 -4.15
C ARG A 111 4.23 11.78 -5.46
N ASP A 112 4.69 10.64 -5.93
CA ASP A 112 4.24 10.05 -7.19
C ASP A 112 2.77 9.59 -7.07
N LEU A 113 2.35 8.99 -5.94
CA LEU A 113 0.94 8.70 -5.61
C LEU A 113 0.05 9.94 -5.76
N ARG A 114 0.50 11.07 -5.21
CA ARG A 114 -0.27 12.33 -5.24
C ARG A 114 -0.35 12.90 -6.65
N SER A 115 0.70 12.70 -7.46
CA SER A 115 0.76 13.16 -8.85
C SER A 115 -0.12 12.29 -9.77
N ASP A 116 -0.33 11.03 -9.39
CA ASP A 116 -1.24 10.08 -10.05
C ASP A 116 -2.74 10.35 -9.73
N GLY A 117 -3.04 11.39 -8.94
CA GLY A 117 -4.41 11.78 -8.60
C GLY A 117 -5.08 10.89 -7.55
N ASN A 118 -4.33 9.97 -6.93
CA ASN A 118 -4.82 9.14 -5.83
C ASN A 118 -4.94 9.95 -4.53
N ALA A 119 -5.96 9.63 -3.72
CA ALA A 119 -6.18 10.30 -2.45
C ALA A 119 -5.08 9.98 -1.43
N VAL A 120 -4.71 10.98 -0.63
CA VAL A 120 -3.89 10.78 0.56
C VAL A 120 -4.77 10.15 1.63
N ASP A 121 -4.28 9.09 2.28
CA ASP A 121 -4.94 8.47 3.42
C ASP A 121 -4.04 8.56 4.65
N SER A 122 -4.56 8.19 5.82
CA SER A 122 -3.77 8.24 7.04
C SER A 122 -2.56 7.30 6.97
N PHE A 123 -2.68 6.16 6.29
CA PHE A 123 -1.62 5.17 6.18
C PHE A 123 -0.39 5.68 5.43
N ASN A 124 -0.55 6.20 4.21
CA ASN A 124 0.56 6.71 3.41
C ASN A 124 1.13 8.02 3.95
N LEU A 125 0.29 8.86 4.57
CA LEU A 125 0.75 10.09 5.20
C LEU A 125 1.58 9.81 6.46
N VAL A 126 1.21 8.83 7.30
CA VAL A 126 2.06 8.39 8.44
C VAL A 126 3.44 7.96 7.94
N PHE A 127 3.53 7.18 6.86
CA PHE A 127 4.82 6.78 6.30
C PHE A 127 5.63 7.97 5.77
N ALA A 128 4.97 8.94 5.14
CA ALA A 128 5.63 10.15 4.68
C ALA A 128 6.20 10.99 5.86
N ILE A 129 5.43 11.15 6.94
CA ILE A 129 5.87 11.83 8.16
C ILE A 129 7.08 11.12 8.78
N LYS A 130 6.98 9.81 8.99
CA LYS A 130 8.08 9.00 9.55
C LYS A 130 9.34 9.03 8.67
N ALA A 131 9.18 8.92 7.36
CA ALA A 131 10.30 9.01 6.43
C ALA A 131 10.95 10.39 6.47
N ARG A 132 10.16 11.45 6.61
CA ARG A 132 10.65 12.82 6.72
C ARG A 132 11.47 13.04 7.98
N GLN A 133 10.97 12.61 9.14
CA GLN A 133 11.67 12.67 10.43
C GLN A 133 13.06 12.03 10.34
N ARG A 134 13.14 10.85 9.70
CA ARG A 134 14.40 10.10 9.53
C ARG A 134 15.41 10.77 8.61
N LEU A 135 14.97 11.74 7.80
CA LEU A 135 15.81 12.42 6.82
C LEU A 135 16.27 13.81 7.25
N MET A 136 16.09 14.21 8.52
CA MET A 136 16.50 15.41 9.33
C MET A 136 17.05 16.71 8.65
N PHE A 137 17.59 16.66 7.44
CA PHE A 137 18.09 17.75 6.61
C PHE A 137 17.03 18.45 5.75
N LEU A 138 15.76 18.04 5.82
CA LEU A 138 14.73 18.61 4.97
C LEU A 138 13.87 19.62 5.74
N HIS A 139 14.08 20.91 5.47
CA HIS A 139 13.25 22.01 5.98
C HIS A 139 11.84 22.00 5.34
N ASN A 140 10.79 22.27 6.14
CA ASN A 140 9.35 22.40 5.77
C ASN A 140 8.42 21.26 6.23
N GLU A 141 8.55 20.82 7.47
CA GLU A 141 7.65 19.90 8.21
C GLU A 141 6.18 20.31 8.21
N ARG A 142 5.90 21.63 8.21
CA ARG A 142 4.54 22.17 8.17
C ARG A 142 3.78 21.77 6.90
N LEU A 143 4.48 21.41 5.81
CA LEU A 143 3.81 20.96 4.59
C LEU A 143 3.03 19.66 4.78
N LEU A 144 3.53 18.74 5.62
CA LEU A 144 2.85 17.48 5.90
C LEU A 144 1.64 17.70 6.82
N HIS A 145 1.75 18.59 7.80
CA HIS A 145 0.61 19.01 8.61
C HIS A 145 -0.47 19.72 7.76
N CYS A 146 -0.09 20.69 6.92
CA CYS A 146 -1.02 21.32 5.98
C CYS A 146 -1.67 20.32 5.03
N LEU A 147 -0.94 19.26 4.64
CA LEU A 147 -1.50 18.19 3.81
C LEU A 147 -2.50 17.34 4.59
N ALA A 148 -2.27 17.06 5.87
CA ALA A 148 -3.24 16.39 6.74
C ALA A 148 -4.57 17.16 6.78
N ILE A 149 -4.51 18.46 7.07
CA ILE A 149 -5.69 19.35 7.11
C ILE A 149 -6.42 19.35 5.77
N LYS A 150 -5.69 19.52 4.65
CA LYS A 150 -6.29 19.53 3.31
C LYS A 150 -6.92 18.20 2.91
N SER A 151 -6.53 17.11 3.56
CA SER A 151 -7.05 15.77 3.31
C SER A 151 -8.15 15.37 4.30
N GLY A 152 -8.52 16.25 5.25
CA GLY A 152 -9.49 15.93 6.30
C GLY A 152 -8.97 14.91 7.32
N LEU A 153 -7.64 14.84 7.51
CA LEU A 153 -6.95 13.86 8.35
C LEU A 153 -6.34 14.49 9.61
N GLU A 154 -6.61 15.76 9.89
CA GLU A 154 -6.07 16.50 11.03
C GLU A 154 -6.45 15.90 12.40
N GLY A 155 -7.61 15.25 12.48
CA GLY A 155 -8.08 14.54 13.68
C GLY A 155 -7.92 13.02 13.62
N ASP A 156 -7.28 12.47 12.57
CA ASP A 156 -7.09 11.02 12.45
C ASP A 156 -6.16 10.51 13.56
N LEU A 157 -6.62 9.48 14.30
CA LEU A 157 -5.93 8.92 15.46
C LEU A 157 -4.55 8.31 15.14
N SER A 158 -4.26 8.04 13.86
CA SER A 158 -2.95 7.59 13.41
C SER A 158 -2.04 8.76 13.01
N ILE A 159 -2.62 9.87 12.56
CA ILE A 159 -1.91 11.07 12.09
C ILE A 159 -1.51 11.98 13.24
N VAL A 160 -2.42 12.23 14.17
CA VAL A 160 -2.19 13.09 15.32
C VAL A 160 -0.91 12.72 16.08
N PRO A 161 -0.68 11.46 16.50
CA PRO A 161 0.55 11.09 17.18
C PRO A 161 1.79 11.26 16.30
N ALA A 162 1.69 10.95 15.00
CA ALA A 162 2.81 11.10 14.07
C ALA A 162 3.22 12.57 13.89
N LEU A 163 2.26 13.49 13.84
CA LEU A 163 2.53 14.93 13.76
C LEU A 163 3.09 15.48 15.08
N LEU A 164 2.58 15.03 16.23
CA LEU A 164 3.12 15.39 17.54
C LEU A 164 4.58 14.95 17.69
N ASP A 165 4.87 13.68 17.35
CA ASP A 165 6.24 13.14 17.35
C ASP A 165 7.15 13.96 16.41
N MET A 166 6.66 14.32 15.23
CA MET A 166 7.41 15.14 14.26
C MET A 166 7.74 16.52 14.83
N TYR A 167 6.77 17.21 15.45
CA TYR A 167 7.02 18.52 16.03
C TYR A 167 7.94 18.46 17.27
N ALA A 168 7.81 17.41 18.08
CA ALA A 168 8.67 17.19 19.24
C ALA A 168 10.14 16.97 18.84
N GLU A 169 10.40 16.12 17.85
CA GLU A 169 11.76 15.86 17.34
C GLU A 169 12.41 17.10 16.69
N LEU A 170 11.60 18.02 16.16
CA LEU A 170 12.06 19.28 15.57
C LEU A 170 12.16 20.43 16.59
N GLY A 171 11.82 20.19 17.85
CA GLY A 171 11.85 21.20 18.91
C GLY A 171 10.79 22.29 18.77
N SER A 172 9.80 22.14 17.88
CA SER A 172 8.71 23.11 17.70
C SER A 172 7.59 22.87 18.71
N LEU A 173 7.89 23.06 20.00
CA LEU A 173 6.93 22.83 21.10
C LEU A 173 5.66 23.66 20.97
N ASN A 174 5.75 24.86 20.38
CA ASN A 174 4.58 25.72 20.17
C ASN A 174 3.60 25.11 19.16
N ASP A 175 4.10 24.52 18.07
CA ASP A 175 3.24 23.88 17.07
C ASP A 175 2.68 22.55 17.62
N ALA A 176 3.46 21.82 18.44
CA ALA A 176 2.99 20.62 19.13
C ALA A 176 1.87 20.92 20.14
N HIS A 177 2.02 21.96 20.96
CA HIS A 177 0.98 22.37 21.91
C HIS A 177 -0.30 22.82 21.21
N LYS A 178 -0.19 23.62 20.14
CA LYS A 178 -1.36 24.03 19.35
C LYS A 178 -2.11 22.82 18.79
N LEU A 179 -1.38 21.88 18.17
CA LEU A 179 -1.98 20.66 17.66
C LEU A 179 -2.70 19.88 18.79
N PHE A 180 -2.08 19.77 19.96
CA PHE A 180 -2.67 19.11 21.13
C PHE A 180 -3.96 19.80 21.62
N ASP A 181 -3.95 21.14 21.68
CA ASP A 181 -5.10 21.93 22.10
C ASP A 181 -6.27 21.78 21.10
N ASP A 182 -5.98 21.83 19.80
CA ASP A 182 -6.97 21.69 18.72
C ASP A 182 -7.67 20.31 18.73
N ILE A 183 -7.04 19.27 19.27
CA ILE A 183 -7.62 17.92 19.39
C ILE A 183 -8.57 17.80 20.60
N LEU A 184 -8.38 18.61 21.64
CA LEU A 184 -9.14 18.54 22.88
C LEU A 184 -10.41 19.41 22.89
N THR A 185 -10.62 20.22 21.86
CA THR A 185 -11.79 21.10 21.66
C THR A 185 -12.76 20.55 20.64
#